data_AF-A0AB35XVG0-F1
#
_entry.id   AF-A0AB35XVG0-F1
#
_cell.length_a   1.000
_cell.length_b   1.000
_cell.length_c   1.000
_cell.angle_alpha   90.00
_cell.angle_beta   90.00
_cell.angle_gamma   90.00
#
_symmetry.space_group_name_H-M   'P 1'
#
loop_
_entity.id
_entity.type
_entity.pdbx_description
1 polymer ?
#
loop_
_entity_poly.entity_id
_entity_poly.type
_entity_poly.pdbx_seq_one_letter_code
_entity_poly.pdbx_strand_id
1 'polypeptide(L)'
;MEFNRIIKLLRKERGITQKQAAEDLGVSQALLSHYEKGIRECGLDFVVRVADYYNVSCDYLLGRSAERNGMMLSAEDLPNPDKMKDNIYHGSVLPTMNKKLISNGLNVLYAKIGQCHSKALTTEVSAYLMMAVAKMFRLLYSAEPHNAASMFSIDPIRWRGCSDAVMRMSEANVEALLDGQDVNGGEGVKDPACLTMTTESLTREFPLYTPSLLNLVKTSETHVKGLTHEG
;
A
#
# COMPACT_ATOMS: atom_id res chain seq x y z
N MET A 1 12.80 22.25 -9.36
CA MET A 1 11.79 21.77 -8.39
C MET A 1 10.65 21.12 -9.16
N GLU A 2 9.95 20.12 -8.64
CA GLU A 2 8.86 19.49 -9.40
C GLU A 2 7.69 20.46 -9.71
N PHE A 3 7.48 21.46 -8.85
CA PHE A 3 6.43 22.48 -8.98
C PHE A 3 6.38 23.19 -10.35
N ASN A 4 7.52 23.66 -10.86
CA ASN A 4 7.55 24.40 -12.13
C ASN A 4 7.16 23.53 -13.34
N ARG A 5 7.44 22.22 -13.26
CA ARG A 5 7.06 21.24 -14.29
C ARG A 5 5.58 20.89 -14.19
N ILE A 6 5.06 20.71 -12.97
CA ILE A 6 3.68 20.30 -12.72
C ILE A 6 2.68 21.41 -13.05
N ILE A 7 2.95 22.67 -12.68
CA ILE A 7 2.06 23.79 -13.04
C ILE A 7 1.98 24.00 -14.57
N LYS A 8 3.11 23.84 -15.27
CA LYS A 8 3.17 23.91 -16.74
C LYS A 8 2.39 22.77 -17.39
N LEU A 9 2.44 21.58 -16.80
CA LEU A 9 1.70 20.41 -17.26
C LEU A 9 0.19 20.61 -17.08
N LEU A 10 -0.27 20.99 -15.89
CA LEU A 10 -1.68 21.23 -15.59
C LEU A 10 -2.30 22.31 -16.50
N ARG A 11 -1.55 23.38 -16.77
CA ARG A 11 -1.99 24.43 -17.70
C ARG A 11 -2.19 23.89 -19.12
N LYS A 12 -1.24 23.06 -19.60
CA LYS A 12 -1.31 22.45 -20.93
C LYS A 12 -2.47 21.47 -21.05
N GLU A 13 -2.73 20.67 -20.01
CA GLU A 13 -3.85 19.72 -19.99
C GLU A 13 -5.20 20.41 -20.00
N ARG A 14 -5.31 21.55 -19.32
CA ARG A 14 -6.51 22.40 -19.39
C ARG A 14 -6.65 23.16 -20.72
N GLY A 15 -5.64 23.11 -21.58
CA GLY A 15 -5.67 23.72 -22.92
C GLY A 15 -5.62 25.25 -22.94
N ILE A 16 -5.21 25.90 -21.84
CA ILE A 16 -5.24 27.37 -21.70
C ILE A 16 -3.87 28.03 -21.92
N THR A 17 -3.89 29.28 -22.37
CA THR A 17 -2.68 30.08 -22.59
C THR A 17 -2.05 30.54 -21.28
N GLN A 18 -0.75 30.86 -21.28
CA GLN A 18 -0.07 31.45 -20.10
C GLN A 18 -0.70 32.78 -19.68
N LYS A 19 -1.20 33.58 -20.64
CA LYS A 19 -1.87 34.85 -20.36
C LYS A 19 -3.17 34.62 -19.58
N GLN A 20 -4.01 33.68 -20.07
CA GLN A 20 -5.27 33.33 -19.41
C GLN A 20 -5.06 32.77 -18.01
N ALA A 21 -4.14 31.81 -17.86
CA ALA A 21 -3.85 31.23 -16.56
C ALA A 21 -3.31 32.26 -15.56
N ALA A 22 -2.51 33.24 -16.02
CA ALA A 22 -1.97 34.29 -15.16
C ALA A 22 -3.07 35.24 -14.66
N GLU A 23 -3.98 35.62 -15.55
CA GLU A 23 -5.15 36.45 -15.22
C GLU A 23 -6.04 35.75 -14.19
N ASP A 24 -6.39 34.49 -14.42
CA ASP A 24 -7.22 33.70 -13.51
C ASP A 24 -6.57 33.47 -12.14
N LEU A 25 -5.23 33.35 -12.10
CA LEU A 25 -4.45 33.15 -10.87
C LEU A 25 -4.07 34.48 -10.17
N GLY A 26 -4.45 35.62 -10.75
CA GLY A 26 -4.20 36.95 -10.18
C GLY A 26 -2.74 37.38 -10.21
N VAL A 27 -1.96 36.96 -11.21
CA VAL A 27 -0.53 37.31 -11.36
C VAL A 27 -0.22 37.85 -12.76
N SER A 28 0.91 38.52 -12.93
CA SER A 28 1.34 38.93 -14.27
C SER A 28 1.79 37.74 -15.11
N GLN A 29 1.55 37.78 -16.42
CA GLN A 29 2.00 36.73 -17.36
C GLN A 29 3.52 36.48 -17.26
N ALA A 30 4.31 37.55 -17.08
CA ALA A 30 5.76 37.44 -16.90
C ALA A 30 6.13 36.68 -15.62
N LEU A 31 5.40 36.91 -14.53
CA LEU A 31 5.62 36.21 -13.26
C LEU A 31 5.28 34.72 -13.35
N LEU A 32 4.15 34.36 -13.97
CA LEU A 32 3.79 32.95 -14.20
C LEU A 32 4.82 32.25 -15.11
N SER A 33 5.34 32.95 -16.13
CA SER A 33 6.40 32.43 -16.99
C SER A 33 7.70 32.15 -16.22
N HIS A 34 8.08 33.02 -15.28
CA HIS A 34 9.23 32.79 -14.40
C HIS A 34 9.02 31.59 -13.48
N TYR A 35 7.81 31.40 -12.95
CA TYR A 35 7.48 30.21 -12.15
C TYR A 35 7.56 28.93 -12.99
N GLU A 36 6.95 28.87 -14.18
CA GLU A 36 7.00 27.68 -15.05
C GLU A 36 8.41 27.32 -15.54
N LYS A 37 9.30 28.32 -15.66
CA LYS A 37 10.71 28.12 -16.03
C LYS A 37 11.62 27.81 -14.84
N GLY A 38 11.11 27.90 -13.60
CA GLY A 38 11.90 27.73 -12.39
C GLY A 38 12.91 28.84 -12.14
N ILE A 39 12.72 30.02 -12.75
CA ILE A 39 13.61 31.19 -12.59
C ILE A 39 13.37 31.87 -11.24
N ARG A 40 12.15 31.78 -10.72
CA ARG A 40 11.75 32.39 -9.45
C ARG A 40 10.95 31.39 -8.64
N GLU A 41 11.14 31.40 -7.33
CA GLU A 41 10.32 30.63 -6.40
C GLU A 41 9.02 31.37 -6.07
N CYS A 42 7.93 30.62 -5.93
CA CYS A 42 6.63 31.14 -5.58
C CYS A 42 6.40 31.09 -4.07
N GLY A 43 5.66 32.07 -3.55
CA GLY A 43 5.22 32.07 -2.15
C GLY A 43 4.11 31.05 -1.91
N LEU A 44 3.92 30.67 -0.65
CA LEU A 44 2.90 29.70 -0.21
C LEU A 44 1.48 30.08 -0.66
N ASP A 45 1.15 31.36 -0.56
CA ASP A 45 -0.13 31.93 -0.97
C ASP A 45 -0.44 31.69 -2.46
N PHE A 46 0.57 31.71 -3.33
CA PHE A 46 0.42 31.38 -4.73
C PHE A 46 0.22 29.87 -4.96
N VAL A 47 0.93 29.02 -4.20
CA VAL A 47 0.82 27.56 -4.30
C VAL A 47 -0.61 27.10 -3.97
N VAL A 48 -1.21 27.67 -2.91
CA VAL A 48 -2.60 27.38 -2.52
C VAL A 48 -3.58 27.78 -3.62
N ARG A 49 -3.45 28.99 -4.18
CA ARG A 49 -4.31 29.42 -5.30
C ARG A 49 -4.23 28.51 -6.52
N VAL A 50 -3.03 28.03 -6.85
CA VAL A 50 -2.81 27.10 -7.96
C VAL A 50 -3.47 25.75 -7.67
N ALA A 51 -3.38 25.26 -6.43
CA ALA A 51 -4.00 24.02 -5.99
C ALA A 51 -5.52 24.07 -6.18
N ASP A 52 -6.16 25.12 -5.67
CA ASP A 52 -7.60 25.33 -5.79
C ASP A 52 -8.02 25.51 -7.26
N TYR A 53 -7.28 26.33 -8.02
CA TYR A 53 -7.62 26.64 -9.40
C TYR A 53 -7.58 25.42 -10.33
N TYR A 54 -6.61 24.51 -10.15
CA TYR A 54 -6.51 23.27 -10.93
C TYR A 54 -7.21 22.07 -10.26
N ASN A 55 -7.84 22.28 -9.10
CA ASN A 55 -8.47 21.25 -8.28
C ASN A 55 -7.52 20.06 -7.99
N VAL A 56 -6.30 20.40 -7.55
CA VAL A 56 -5.27 19.44 -7.16
C VAL A 56 -4.74 19.75 -5.77
N SER A 57 -4.10 18.79 -5.10
CA SER A 57 -3.49 19.03 -3.80
C SER A 57 -2.14 19.75 -3.89
N CYS A 58 -1.77 20.48 -2.84
CA CYS A 58 -0.43 21.06 -2.71
C CYS A 58 0.66 19.98 -2.72
N ASP A 59 0.41 18.80 -2.16
CA ASP A 59 1.35 17.67 -2.20
C ASP A 59 1.57 17.15 -3.62
N TYR A 60 0.53 17.13 -4.45
CA TYR A 60 0.67 16.85 -5.88
C TYR A 60 1.49 17.94 -6.59
N LEU A 61 1.17 19.23 -6.35
CA LEU A 61 1.91 20.34 -6.95
C LEU A 61 3.39 20.37 -6.59
N LEU A 62 3.73 19.95 -5.37
CA LEU A 62 5.11 19.93 -4.88
C LEU A 62 5.84 18.62 -5.22
N GLY A 63 5.19 17.68 -5.93
CA GLY A 63 5.77 16.40 -6.33
C GLY A 63 5.94 15.39 -5.18
N ARG A 64 5.20 15.56 -4.08
CA ARG A 64 5.19 14.66 -2.91
C ARG A 64 4.14 13.56 -3.02
N SER A 65 3.15 13.72 -3.90
CA SER A 65 2.11 12.73 -4.21
C SER A 65 1.97 12.56 -5.73
N ALA A 66 1.72 11.33 -6.17
CA ALA A 66 1.42 11.01 -7.56
C ALA A 66 -0.06 11.23 -7.93
N GLU A 67 -0.93 11.49 -6.95
CA GLU A 67 -2.39 11.58 -7.15
C GLU A 67 -2.89 13.02 -7.09
N ARG A 68 -3.65 13.43 -8.11
CA ARG A 68 -4.06 14.83 -8.37
C ARG A 68 -4.86 15.44 -7.23
N ASN A 69 -5.89 14.73 -6.79
CA ASN A 69 -6.85 15.16 -5.77
C ASN A 69 -6.30 15.10 -4.33
N GLY A 70 -5.07 14.60 -4.12
CA GLY A 70 -4.49 14.47 -2.78
C GLY A 70 -5.37 13.68 -1.82
N MET A 71 -6.09 12.67 -2.30
CA MET A 71 -6.67 11.66 -1.41
C MET A 71 -5.51 10.94 -0.71
N MET A 72 -5.10 11.47 0.43
CA MET A 72 -4.53 10.64 1.47
C MET A 72 -5.66 9.70 1.89
N LEU A 73 -5.48 8.39 1.73
CA LEU A 73 -6.29 7.46 2.50
C LEU A 73 -6.00 7.75 3.97
N SER A 74 -6.90 8.47 4.62
CA SER A 74 -6.81 8.64 6.06
C SER A 74 -7.10 7.29 6.70
N ALA A 75 -6.56 7.05 7.89
CA ALA A 75 -6.93 5.85 8.62
C ALA A 75 -8.46 5.74 8.73
N GLU A 76 -9.17 6.86 8.92
CA GLU A 76 -10.61 6.93 9.15
C GLU A 76 -11.47 6.42 7.97
N ASP A 77 -10.95 6.49 6.74
CA ASP A 77 -11.66 6.05 5.52
C ASP A 77 -11.58 4.53 5.26
N LEU A 78 -10.78 3.81 6.06
CA LEU A 78 -10.59 2.38 5.94
C LEU A 78 -11.40 1.64 7.03
N PRO A 79 -12.17 0.61 6.66
CA PRO A 79 -12.94 -0.17 7.62
C PRO A 79 -12.04 -0.66 8.75
N ASN A 80 -12.46 -0.43 9.99
CA ASN A 80 -11.73 -0.88 11.15
C ASN A 80 -12.08 -2.36 11.40
N PRO A 81 -11.11 -3.29 11.47
CA PRO A 81 -11.40 -4.73 11.57
C PRO A 81 -12.11 -5.14 12.86
N ASP A 82 -12.05 -4.35 13.93
CA ASP A 82 -12.76 -4.66 15.17
C ASP A 82 -13.23 -3.39 15.85
N LYS A 83 -14.49 -3.38 16.30
CA LYS A 83 -14.99 -2.44 17.30
C LYS A 83 -14.41 -2.81 18.67
N MET A 84 -13.09 -2.75 18.83
CA MET A 84 -12.48 -2.55 20.14
C MET A 84 -12.12 -1.07 20.26
N LYS A 85 -12.87 -0.39 21.13
CA LYS A 85 -12.52 0.93 21.66
C LYS A 85 -11.08 0.88 22.18
N ASP A 86 -10.37 2.00 22.04
CA ASP A 86 -9.01 2.26 22.51
C ASP A 86 -7.87 1.66 21.68
N ASN A 87 -7.78 2.10 20.43
CA ASN A 87 -6.49 2.06 19.74
C ASN A 87 -5.65 3.25 20.24
N ILE A 88 -4.85 2.96 21.27
CA ILE A 88 -3.75 3.77 21.83
C ILE A 88 -2.67 3.92 20.75
N TYR A 89 -2.97 4.66 19.69
CA TYR A 89 -1.96 5.15 18.74
C TYR A 89 -2.02 6.67 18.81
N HIS A 90 -1.48 7.22 19.91
CA HIS A 90 -1.27 8.65 20.00
C HIS A 90 -0.24 9.09 18.94
N GLY A 91 -0.73 9.53 17.77
CA GLY A 91 -0.01 10.45 16.90
C GLY A 91 0.72 9.90 15.67
N SER A 92 0.69 8.60 15.37
CA SER A 92 1.41 8.05 14.21
C SER A 92 0.47 7.54 13.11
N VAL A 93 0.34 8.33 12.03
CA VAL A 93 -0.51 8.01 10.86
C VAL A 93 0.01 6.76 10.14
N LEU A 94 1.33 6.59 10.03
CA LEU A 94 1.97 5.53 9.24
C LEU A 94 1.70 4.10 9.76
N PRO A 95 1.90 3.76 11.06
CA PRO A 95 1.55 2.45 11.60
C PRO A 95 0.06 2.14 11.51
N THR A 96 -0.78 3.15 11.73
CA THR A 96 -2.24 3.01 11.63
C THR A 96 -2.66 2.70 10.20
N MET A 97 -2.11 3.43 9.22
CA MET A 97 -2.33 3.19 7.79
C MET A 97 -1.82 1.81 7.38
N ASN A 98 -0.57 1.45 7.69
CA ASN A 98 0.01 0.16 7.33
C ASN A 98 -0.78 -1.02 7.93
N LYS A 99 -1.20 -0.91 9.20
CA LYS A 99 -2.06 -1.91 9.85
C LYS A 99 -3.37 -2.10 9.08
N LYS A 100 -4.00 -1.00 8.63
CA LYS A 100 -5.26 -1.04 7.89
C LYS A 100 -5.09 -1.63 6.48
N LEU A 101 -4.04 -1.25 5.76
CA LEU A 101 -3.71 -1.85 4.46
C LEU A 101 -3.56 -3.36 4.57
N ILE A 102 -2.75 -3.82 5.55
CA ILE A 102 -2.52 -5.25 5.80
C ILE A 102 -3.83 -5.95 6.18
N SER A 103 -4.55 -5.44 7.18
CA SER A 103 -5.75 -6.13 7.68
C SER A 103 -6.86 -6.21 6.63
N ASN A 104 -7.06 -5.15 5.84
CA ASN A 104 -8.06 -5.16 4.78
C ASN A 104 -7.65 -6.06 3.62
N GLY A 105 -6.36 -6.11 3.28
CA GLY A 105 -5.83 -7.08 2.32
C GLY A 105 -6.06 -8.52 2.77
N LEU A 106 -5.85 -8.81 4.06
CA LEU A 106 -6.13 -10.13 4.65
C LEU A 106 -7.62 -10.50 4.54
N ASN A 107 -8.54 -9.57 4.78
CA ASN A 107 -9.97 -9.85 4.65
C ASN A 107 -10.34 -10.31 3.24
N VAL A 108 -9.81 -9.67 2.20
CA VAL A 108 -10.05 -10.09 0.81
C VAL A 108 -9.40 -11.43 0.51
N LEU A 109 -8.15 -11.63 0.96
CA LEU A 109 -7.43 -12.89 0.74
C LEU A 109 -8.17 -14.07 1.39
N TYR A 110 -8.58 -13.95 2.65
CA TYR A 110 -9.31 -15.02 3.36
C TYR A 110 -10.70 -15.27 2.78
N ALA A 111 -11.38 -14.22 2.30
CA ALA A 111 -12.64 -14.39 1.59
C ALA A 111 -12.46 -15.21 0.30
N LYS A 112 -11.40 -14.94 -0.48
CA LYS A 112 -11.12 -15.66 -1.73
C LYS A 112 -10.67 -17.10 -1.50
N ILE A 113 -9.75 -17.38 -0.58
CA ILE A 113 -9.37 -18.77 -0.30
C ILE A 113 -10.51 -19.57 0.34
N GLY A 114 -11.44 -18.90 1.04
CA GLY A 114 -12.67 -19.50 1.54
C GLY A 114 -13.60 -19.98 0.43
N GLN A 115 -13.63 -19.28 -0.72
CA GLN A 115 -14.41 -19.69 -1.91
C GLN A 115 -13.84 -20.95 -2.59
N CYS A 116 -12.54 -21.24 -2.41
CA CYS A 116 -11.94 -22.48 -2.91
C CYS A 116 -12.38 -23.73 -2.15
N HIS A 117 -12.96 -23.57 -0.95
CA HIS A 117 -13.32 -24.67 -0.04
C HIS A 117 -12.17 -25.66 0.24
N SER A 118 -10.91 -25.23 0.06
CA SER A 118 -9.72 -26.04 0.32
C SER A 118 -9.14 -25.74 1.70
N LYS A 119 -9.28 -26.72 2.60
CA LYS A 119 -8.67 -26.66 3.94
C LYS A 119 -7.14 -26.66 3.85
N ALA A 120 -6.57 -27.39 2.89
CA ALA A 120 -5.13 -27.46 2.66
C ALA A 120 -4.59 -26.09 2.26
N LEU A 121 -5.21 -25.45 1.27
CA LEU A 121 -4.83 -24.11 0.82
C LEU A 121 -4.92 -23.09 1.95
N THR A 122 -6.04 -23.11 2.70
CA THR A 122 -6.23 -22.21 3.84
C THR A 122 -5.14 -22.40 4.89
N THR A 123 -4.73 -23.65 5.15
CA THR A 123 -3.71 -23.98 6.15
C THR A 123 -2.34 -23.44 5.74
N GLU A 124 -1.93 -23.68 4.50
CA GLU A 124 -0.60 -23.26 4.01
C GLU A 124 -0.49 -21.73 3.87
N VAL A 125 -1.54 -21.06 3.36
CA VAL A 125 -1.60 -19.58 3.34
C VAL A 125 -1.53 -19.01 4.76
N SER A 126 -2.27 -19.60 5.70
CA SER A 126 -2.25 -19.16 7.10
C SER A 126 -0.86 -19.38 7.75
N ALA A 127 -0.22 -20.52 7.49
CA ALA A 127 1.10 -20.85 8.02
C ALA A 127 2.15 -19.82 7.59
N TYR A 128 2.15 -19.43 6.32
CA TYR A 128 3.04 -18.38 5.80
C TYR A 128 2.85 -17.05 6.55
N LEU A 129 1.60 -16.58 6.64
CA LEU A 129 1.26 -15.28 7.23
C LEU A 129 1.53 -15.25 8.74
N MET A 130 1.19 -16.33 9.46
CA MET A 130 1.49 -16.46 10.88
C MET A 130 3.00 -16.42 11.13
N MET A 131 3.79 -17.10 10.29
CA MET A 131 5.25 -17.10 10.42
C MET A 131 5.83 -15.71 10.14
N ALA A 132 5.31 -14.97 9.15
CA ALA A 132 5.73 -13.60 8.87
C ALA A 132 5.50 -12.69 10.10
N VAL A 133 4.34 -12.78 10.73
CA VAL A 133 4.03 -12.03 11.97
C VAL A 133 4.94 -12.46 13.11
N ALA A 134 5.10 -13.76 13.34
CA ALA A 134 5.98 -14.30 14.39
C ALA A 134 7.44 -13.86 14.22
N LYS A 135 7.92 -13.79 12.97
CA LYS A 135 9.27 -13.34 12.63
C LYS A 135 9.47 -11.86 12.97
N MET A 136 8.53 -10.99 12.58
CA MET A 136 8.58 -9.56 12.93
C MET A 136 8.45 -9.35 14.44
N PHE A 137 7.51 -10.05 15.09
CA PHE A 137 7.33 -9.97 16.54
C PHE A 137 8.60 -10.38 17.28
N ARG A 138 9.23 -11.51 16.92
CA ARG A 138 10.45 -11.97 17.57
C ARG A 138 11.61 -11.00 17.41
N LEU A 139 11.77 -10.36 16.25
CA LEU A 139 12.77 -9.31 16.05
C LEU A 139 12.55 -8.12 16.98
N LEU A 140 11.31 -7.63 17.08
CA LEU A 140 10.95 -6.51 17.95
C LEU A 140 11.11 -6.88 19.44
N TYR A 141 10.65 -8.07 19.83
CA TYR A 141 10.72 -8.55 21.21
C TYR A 141 12.17 -8.77 21.66
N SER A 142 13.02 -9.32 20.80
CA SER A 142 14.44 -9.55 21.10
C SER A 142 15.30 -8.28 21.04
N ALA A 143 14.74 -7.13 20.63
CA ALA A 143 15.48 -5.86 20.65
C ALA A 143 15.66 -5.30 22.07
N GLU A 144 14.80 -5.67 23.01
CA GLU A 144 14.87 -5.24 24.41
C GLU A 144 15.44 -6.37 25.30
N PRO A 145 16.64 -6.21 25.89
CA PRO A 145 17.30 -7.27 26.67
C PRO A 145 16.53 -7.75 27.91
N HIS A 146 15.63 -6.94 28.46
CA HIS A 146 14.84 -7.31 29.65
C HIS A 146 13.66 -8.24 29.35
N ASN A 147 13.36 -8.46 28.08
CA ASN A 147 12.29 -9.34 27.67
C ASN A 147 12.65 -10.82 27.90
N ALA A 148 11.68 -11.62 28.36
CA ALA A 148 11.91 -13.00 28.73
C ALA A 148 12.16 -13.88 27.50
N ALA A 149 13.40 -14.33 27.33
CA ALA A 149 13.79 -15.22 26.24
C ALA A 149 13.04 -16.58 26.26
N SER A 150 12.48 -16.98 27.41
CA SER A 150 11.70 -18.21 27.59
C SER A 150 10.42 -18.28 26.77
N MET A 151 9.97 -17.15 26.18
CA MET A 151 8.85 -17.13 25.25
C MET A 151 9.15 -17.89 23.94
N PHE A 152 10.43 -18.10 23.61
CA PHE A 152 10.83 -18.78 22.37
C PHE A 152 11.52 -20.10 22.66
N SER A 153 10.98 -21.18 22.10
CA SER A 153 11.52 -22.54 22.24
C SER A 153 12.65 -22.86 21.27
N ILE A 154 12.70 -22.18 20.12
CA ILE A 154 13.72 -22.42 19.09
C ILE A 154 14.93 -21.52 19.35
N ASP A 155 16.12 -22.11 19.29
CA ASP A 155 17.40 -21.42 19.41
C ASP A 155 17.51 -20.18 18.46
N PRO A 156 18.04 -19.03 18.93
CA PRO A 156 18.12 -17.81 18.12
C PRO A 156 18.96 -17.94 16.84
N ILE A 157 20.01 -18.77 16.83
CA ILE A 157 20.88 -18.97 15.66
C ILE A 157 20.10 -19.73 14.59
N ARG A 158 19.40 -20.80 14.99
CA ARG A 158 18.60 -21.62 14.07
C ARG A 158 17.32 -20.92 13.61
N TRP A 159 16.75 -20.06 14.44
CA TRP A 159 15.45 -19.43 14.18
C TRP A 159 15.36 -18.76 12.80
N ARG A 160 16.37 -17.98 12.39
CA ARG A 160 16.33 -17.26 11.11
C ARG A 160 16.12 -18.23 9.94
N GLY A 161 17.01 -19.21 9.81
CA GLY A 161 16.92 -20.23 8.75
C GLY A 161 15.65 -21.06 8.83
N CYS A 162 15.24 -21.51 10.03
CA CYS A 162 14.02 -22.28 10.20
C CYS A 162 12.76 -21.50 9.81
N SER A 163 12.65 -20.24 10.23
CA SER A 163 11.51 -19.37 9.89
C SER A 163 11.41 -19.13 8.39
N ASP A 164 12.53 -18.88 7.71
CA ASP A 164 12.57 -18.72 6.25
C ASP A 164 12.22 -20.01 5.52
N ALA A 165 12.72 -21.15 6.00
CA ALA A 165 12.39 -22.45 5.44
C ALA A 165 10.89 -22.77 5.55
N VAL A 166 10.26 -22.50 6.70
CA VAL A 166 8.81 -22.70 6.87
C VAL A 166 8.01 -21.82 5.93
N MET A 167 8.39 -20.54 5.79
CA MET A 167 7.73 -19.63 4.86
C MET A 167 7.86 -20.13 3.41
N ARG A 168 9.07 -20.50 2.97
CA ARG A 168 9.29 -21.00 1.61
C ARG A 168 8.61 -22.34 1.33
N MET A 169 8.55 -23.21 2.32
CA MET A 169 7.80 -24.47 2.20
C MET A 169 6.32 -24.21 2.04
N SER A 170 5.74 -23.30 2.85
CA SER A 170 4.32 -22.95 2.77
C SER A 170 3.99 -22.30 1.41
N GLU A 171 4.87 -21.44 0.90
CA GLU A 171 4.75 -20.84 -0.44
C GLU A 171 4.73 -21.89 -1.54
N ALA A 172 5.69 -22.82 -1.56
CA ALA A 172 5.75 -23.92 -2.52
C ALA A 172 4.53 -24.85 -2.43
N ASN A 173 4.04 -25.12 -1.21
CA ASN A 173 2.84 -25.91 -0.99
C ASN A 173 1.58 -25.21 -1.55
N VAL A 174 1.46 -23.89 -1.36
CA VAL A 174 0.38 -23.10 -1.96
C VAL A 174 0.43 -23.17 -3.48
N GLU A 175 1.61 -23.02 -4.09
CA GLU A 175 1.77 -23.14 -5.55
C GLU A 175 1.33 -24.52 -6.05
N ALA A 176 1.77 -25.60 -5.42
CA ALA A 176 1.40 -26.95 -5.79
C ALA A 176 -0.11 -27.22 -5.62
N LEU A 177 -0.72 -26.74 -4.52
CA LEU A 177 -2.16 -26.85 -4.31
C LEU A 177 -2.96 -26.08 -5.37
N LEU A 178 -2.50 -24.90 -5.79
CA LEU A 178 -3.13 -24.10 -6.84
C LEU A 178 -2.98 -24.74 -8.23
N ASP A 179 -1.93 -25.52 -8.45
CA ASP A 179 -1.72 -26.37 -9.64
C ASP A 179 -2.53 -27.68 -9.60
N GLY A 180 -3.32 -27.88 -8.54
CA GLY A 180 -4.18 -29.06 -8.38
C GLY A 180 -3.46 -30.29 -7.82
N GLN A 181 -2.22 -30.14 -7.32
CA GLN A 181 -1.47 -31.22 -6.71
C GLN A 181 -1.82 -31.40 -5.24
N ASP A 182 -1.81 -32.64 -4.76
CA ASP A 182 -2.07 -32.97 -3.36
C ASP A 182 -0.83 -32.69 -2.51
N VAL A 183 -1.02 -32.04 -1.36
CA VAL A 183 0.06 -31.66 -0.45
C VAL A 183 -0.31 -32.04 0.97
N ASN A 184 0.61 -32.72 1.69
CA ASN A 184 0.46 -33.10 3.09
C ASN A 184 -0.87 -33.85 3.40
N GLY A 185 -1.37 -34.63 2.44
CA GLY A 185 -2.65 -35.36 2.54
C GLY A 185 -3.90 -34.51 2.32
N GLY A 186 -3.74 -33.25 1.91
CA GLY A 186 -4.82 -32.37 1.48
C GLY A 186 -4.92 -32.32 -0.05
N GLU A 187 -6.17 -32.36 -0.55
CA GLU A 187 -6.43 -32.32 -2.00
C GLU A 187 -6.09 -30.96 -2.61
N GLY A 188 -5.52 -30.99 -3.81
CA GLY A 188 -5.32 -29.81 -4.64
C GLY A 188 -6.62 -29.08 -4.98
N VAL A 189 -6.52 -27.79 -5.33
CA VAL A 189 -7.67 -26.96 -5.71
C VAL A 189 -8.23 -27.45 -7.05
N LYS A 190 -9.45 -28.01 -7.02
CA LYS A 190 -10.09 -28.64 -8.19
C LYS A 190 -10.54 -27.64 -9.25
N ASP A 191 -10.92 -26.44 -8.83
CA ASP A 191 -11.37 -25.37 -9.73
C ASP A 191 -10.73 -24.03 -9.32
N PRO A 192 -9.57 -23.69 -9.89
CA PRO A 192 -8.93 -22.39 -9.66
C PRO A 192 -9.76 -21.21 -10.18
N ALA A 193 -10.77 -21.42 -11.03
CA ALA A 193 -11.58 -20.32 -11.57
C ALA A 193 -12.36 -19.57 -10.47
N CYS A 194 -12.60 -20.19 -9.30
CA CYS A 194 -13.17 -19.51 -8.14
C CYS A 194 -12.29 -18.36 -7.61
N LEU A 195 -11.00 -18.32 -7.95
CA LEU A 195 -10.07 -17.24 -7.61
C LEU A 195 -10.06 -16.11 -8.64
N THR A 196 -10.86 -16.20 -9.71
CA THR A 196 -10.92 -15.15 -10.74
C THR A 196 -11.27 -13.81 -10.09
N MET A 197 -10.43 -12.81 -10.36
CA MET A 197 -10.61 -11.46 -9.85
C MET A 197 -10.15 -10.42 -10.88
N THR A 198 -11.01 -9.43 -11.08
CA THR A 198 -10.73 -8.18 -11.77
C THR A 198 -10.88 -7.02 -10.78
N THR A 199 -10.28 -5.87 -11.08
CA THR A 199 -10.49 -4.64 -10.28
C THR A 199 -11.97 -4.30 -10.10
N GLU A 200 -12.77 -4.52 -11.14
CA GLU A 200 -14.22 -4.33 -11.10
C GLU A 200 -14.91 -5.33 -10.16
N SER A 201 -14.59 -6.63 -10.27
CA SER A 201 -15.17 -7.65 -9.38
C SER A 201 -14.76 -7.43 -7.92
N LEU A 202 -13.52 -7.01 -7.66
CA LEU A 202 -13.04 -6.70 -6.32
C LEU A 202 -13.79 -5.51 -5.74
N THR A 203 -13.93 -4.43 -6.53
CA THR A 203 -14.67 -3.23 -6.11
C THR A 203 -16.14 -3.55 -5.83
N ARG A 204 -16.74 -4.45 -6.60
CA ARG A 204 -18.13 -4.89 -6.40
C ARG A 204 -18.30 -5.80 -5.18
N GLU A 205 -17.43 -6.79 -5.01
CA GLU A 205 -17.52 -7.82 -3.94
C GLU A 205 -16.99 -7.31 -2.60
N PHE A 206 -15.97 -6.45 -2.63
CA PHE A 206 -15.26 -5.93 -1.46
C PHE A 206 -15.07 -4.41 -1.57
N PRO A 207 -16.14 -3.60 -1.73
CA PRO A 207 -16.04 -2.14 -1.95
C PRO A 207 -15.27 -1.43 -0.84
N LEU A 208 -15.41 -1.93 0.38
CA LEU A 208 -14.79 -1.39 1.59
C LEU A 208 -13.30 -1.73 1.72
N TYR A 209 -12.83 -2.82 1.13
CA TYR A 209 -11.44 -3.30 1.30
C TYR A 209 -10.58 -3.11 0.06
N THR A 210 -11.20 -3.01 -1.12
CA THR A 210 -10.48 -2.91 -2.41
C THR A 210 -9.49 -1.75 -2.47
N PRO A 211 -9.83 -0.52 -2.02
CA PRO A 211 -8.85 0.57 -2.02
C PRO A 211 -7.60 0.26 -1.19
N SER A 212 -7.76 -0.40 -0.04
CA SER A 212 -6.62 -0.84 0.80
C SER A 212 -5.78 -1.90 0.10
N LEU A 213 -6.43 -2.90 -0.50
CA LEU A 213 -5.72 -3.98 -1.19
C LEU A 213 -4.90 -3.45 -2.36
N LEU A 214 -5.48 -2.60 -3.20
CA LEU A 214 -4.78 -2.02 -4.35
C LEU A 214 -3.59 -1.15 -3.91
N ASN A 215 -3.73 -0.39 -2.82
CA ASN A 215 -2.62 0.37 -2.26
C ASN A 215 -1.52 -0.52 -1.67
N LEU A 216 -1.89 -1.60 -0.97
CA LEU A 216 -0.94 -2.59 -0.48
C LEU A 216 -0.13 -3.17 -1.64
N VAL A 217 -0.78 -3.60 -2.72
CA VAL A 217 -0.11 -4.13 -3.91
C VAL A 217 0.83 -3.10 -4.53
N LYS A 218 0.35 -1.87 -4.76
CA LYS A 218 1.14 -0.77 -5.34
C LYS A 218 2.37 -0.43 -4.49
N THR A 219 2.22 -0.32 -3.18
CA THR A 219 3.33 -0.06 -2.25
C THR A 219 4.33 -1.21 -2.26
N SER A 220 3.87 -2.46 -2.20
CA SER A 220 4.74 -3.64 -2.26
C SER A 220 5.51 -3.73 -3.59
N GLU A 221 4.86 -3.51 -4.74
CA GLU A 221 5.54 -3.49 -6.04
C GLU A 221 6.60 -2.39 -6.13
N THR A 222 6.33 -1.22 -5.56
CA THR A 222 7.28 -0.10 -5.55
C THR A 222 8.55 -0.48 -4.81
N HIS A 223 8.42 -1.19 -3.67
CA HIS A 223 9.59 -1.71 -2.94
C HIS A 223 10.36 -2.75 -3.76
N VAL A 224 9.66 -3.66 -4.45
CA VAL A 224 10.31 -4.67 -5.28
C VAL A 224 11.07 -4.03 -6.46
N LYS A 225 10.46 -3.06 -7.16
CA LYS A 225 11.11 -2.31 -8.24
C LYS A 225 12.34 -1.52 -7.76
N GLY A 226 12.32 -1.07 -6.51
CA GLY A 226 13.49 -0.44 -5.88
C GLY A 226 14.68 -1.39 -5.67
N LEU A 227 14.47 -2.71 -5.64
CA LEU A 227 15.55 -3.69 -5.56
C LEU A 227 16.29 -3.88 -6.89
N THR A 228 15.62 -3.58 -8.01
CA THR A 228 16.11 -3.87 -9.37
C THR A 228 16.71 -2.65 -10.08
N HIS A 229 17.35 -1.72 -9.37
CA HIS A 229 17.97 -0.52 -9.96
C HIS A 229 18.66 -0.82 -11.32
N GLU A 230 18.00 -0.46 -12.44
CA GLU A 230 18.69 -0.18 -13.69
C GLU A 230 19.46 1.12 -13.44
N GLY A 231 20.80 0.97 -13.36
CA GLY A 231 21.74 2.08 -13.40
C GLY A 231 21.92 2.62 -14.81
#